data_AF-A0A0F9YDC2-F1
#
_entry.id   AF-A0A0F9YDC2-F1
#
_cell.length_a   1.000
_cell.length_b   1.000
_cell.length_c   1.000
_cell.angle_alpha   90.00
_cell.angle_beta   90.00
_cell.angle_gamma   90.00
#
_symmetry.space_group_name_H-M   'P 1'
#
loop_
_entity.id
_entity.type
_entity.pdbx_description
1 polymer ?
#
loop_
_entity_poly.entity_id
_entity_poly.type
_entity_poly.pdbx_seq_one_letter_code
_entity_poly.pdbx_strand_id
1 'polypeptide(L)'
;MYLFKSWGESLSLFKAGNLKLLFLVTLNNLRRHYKFFLGFCLLFLACDNNLWKIVFGTTFIWLNFIQIFLFLYMPFVFVLVLRPSTKRKSFGYLLDYKWHMLFWLIIPIFFIFYIYYGVIIIRYFMPILFNFSITQVYLVVYALLFVLPAKIVEIFFALFWLDSRSNFKQIFLSLWRAIKMFVFNLPIYFIFLVIPYLFFMFFVNYYLYLIGAYWPIFITYYLLLVYILYTCFLVNFYTKNIHDKFSVYFRN
;
A
#
# COMPACT_ATOMS: atom_id res chain seq x y z
N MET A 1 14.99 24.24 -7.36
CA MET A 1 16.29 23.52 -7.31
C MET A 1 16.32 22.33 -6.34
N TYR A 2 15.62 22.36 -5.19
CA TYR A 2 15.58 21.24 -4.23
C TYR A 2 14.94 19.94 -4.75
N LEU A 3 13.94 20.02 -5.64
CA LEU A 3 13.21 18.83 -6.13
C LEU A 3 14.09 17.90 -6.96
N PHE A 4 14.73 18.40 -8.02
CA PHE A 4 15.62 17.61 -8.88
C PHE A 4 16.83 17.05 -8.12
N LYS A 5 17.36 17.82 -7.16
CA LYS A 5 18.40 17.32 -6.25
C LYS A 5 17.88 16.17 -5.38
N SER A 6 16.70 16.32 -4.78
CA SER A 6 16.05 15.27 -4.00
C SER A 6 15.80 14.02 -4.85
N TRP A 7 15.40 14.19 -6.12
CA TRP A 7 15.22 13.10 -7.06
C TRP A 7 16.53 12.35 -7.32
N GLY A 8 17.63 13.06 -7.62
CA GLY A 8 18.95 12.45 -7.80
C GLY A 8 19.43 11.69 -6.56
N GLU A 9 19.26 12.29 -5.37
CA GLU A 9 19.57 11.64 -4.10
C GLU A 9 18.70 10.41 -3.84
N SER A 10 17.41 10.48 -4.18
CA SER A 10 16.49 9.35 -4.04
C SER A 10 16.94 8.20 -4.95
N LEU A 11 17.25 8.46 -6.23
CA LEU A 11 17.71 7.46 -7.18
C LEU A 11 19.06 6.83 -6.78
N SER A 12 19.88 7.51 -5.98
CA SER A 12 21.14 6.95 -5.45
C SER A 12 20.95 5.70 -4.58
N LEU A 13 19.72 5.41 -4.13
CA LEU A 13 19.37 4.16 -3.46
C LEU A 13 19.48 2.93 -4.35
N PHE A 14 19.36 3.09 -5.67
CA PHE A 14 19.53 1.99 -6.63
C PHE A 14 21.00 1.65 -6.92
N LYS A 15 21.97 2.39 -6.36
CA LYS A 15 23.37 1.98 -6.40
C LYS A 15 23.50 0.60 -5.72
N ALA A 16 24.25 -0.31 -6.34
CA ALA A 16 24.30 -1.73 -5.96
C ALA A 16 24.52 -1.99 -4.46
N GLY A 17 25.41 -1.22 -3.80
CA GLY A 17 25.64 -1.32 -2.36
C GLY A 17 24.42 -0.95 -1.50
N ASN A 18 23.71 0.11 -1.87
CA ASN A 18 22.53 0.59 -1.15
C ASN A 18 21.31 -0.32 -1.36
N LEU A 19 21.14 -0.82 -2.59
CA LEU A 19 20.03 -1.70 -2.94
C LEU A 19 20.13 -3.05 -2.22
N LYS A 20 21.33 -3.63 -2.15
CA LYS A 20 21.58 -4.86 -1.36
C LYS A 20 21.22 -4.66 0.11
N LEU A 21 21.63 -3.54 0.70
CA LEU A 21 21.34 -3.24 2.11
C LEU A 21 19.83 -3.06 2.33
N LEU A 22 19.15 -2.31 1.45
CA LEU A 22 17.70 -2.09 1.53
C LEU A 22 16.93 -3.41 1.41
N PHE A 23 17.34 -4.29 0.50
CA PHE A 23 16.76 -5.62 0.34
C PHE A 23 16.94 -6.48 1.60
N LEU A 24 18.16 -6.53 2.15
CA LEU A 24 18.46 -7.29 3.37
C LEU A 24 17.67 -6.77 4.58
N VAL A 25 17.55 -5.45 4.75
CA VAL A 25 16.76 -4.85 5.83
C VAL A 25 15.27 -5.18 5.65
N THR A 26 14.78 -5.19 4.41
CA THR A 26 13.39 -5.58 4.09
C THR A 26 13.14 -7.05 4.41
N LEU A 27 14.03 -7.96 4.02
CA LEU A 27 13.96 -9.37 4.39
C LEU A 27 14.03 -9.61 5.90
N ASN A 28 14.91 -8.89 6.60
CA ASN A 28 15.02 -9.01 8.05
C ASN A 28 13.73 -8.54 8.75
N ASN A 29 13.10 -7.46 8.28
CA ASN A 29 11.81 -7.01 8.81
C ASN A 29 10.68 -8.01 8.56
N LEU A 30 10.62 -8.62 7.37
CA LEU A 30 9.69 -9.70 7.07
C LEU A 30 9.91 -10.88 8.00
N ARG A 31 11.16 -11.34 8.15
CA ARG A 31 11.53 -12.43 9.04
C ARG A 31 11.19 -12.14 10.50
N ARG A 32 11.28 -10.89 10.96
CA ARG A 32 10.93 -10.53 12.35
C ARG A 32 9.42 -10.57 12.60
N HIS A 33 8.62 -10.20 11.61
CA HIS A 33 7.17 -10.02 11.77
C HIS A 33 6.32 -11.07 11.03
N TYR A 34 6.93 -12.10 10.44
CA TYR A 34 6.24 -13.11 9.65
C TYR A 34 5.09 -13.79 10.41
N LYS A 35 5.24 -14.07 11.71
CA LYS A 35 4.16 -14.67 12.53
C LYS A 35 2.93 -13.77 12.59
N PHE A 36 3.17 -12.46 12.68
CA PHE A 36 2.11 -11.47 12.70
C PHE A 36 1.42 -11.39 11.34
N PHE A 37 2.19 -11.33 10.25
CA PHE A 37 1.65 -11.34 8.89
C PHE A 37 0.86 -12.62 8.60
N LEU A 38 1.41 -13.79 8.95
CA LEU A 38 0.77 -15.07 8.76
C LEU A 38 -0.54 -15.16 9.54
N GLY A 39 -0.59 -14.71 10.79
CA GLY A 39 -1.83 -14.66 11.57
C GLY A 39 -2.92 -13.82 10.89
N PHE A 40 -2.58 -12.63 10.39
CA PHE A 40 -3.53 -11.80 9.65
C PHE A 40 -3.94 -12.40 8.30
N CYS A 41 -3.01 -12.97 7.53
CA CYS A 41 -3.33 -13.68 6.30
C CYS A 41 -4.29 -14.85 6.56
N LEU A 42 -4.07 -15.64 7.62
CA LEU A 42 -4.96 -16.72 8.02
C LEU A 42 -6.35 -16.20 8.44
N LEU A 43 -6.43 -15.08 9.16
CA LEU A 43 -7.71 -14.44 9.49
C LEU A 43 -8.45 -13.97 8.23
N PHE A 44 -7.74 -13.42 7.25
CA PHE A 44 -8.34 -13.01 5.97
C PHE A 44 -8.87 -14.22 5.19
N LEU A 45 -8.10 -15.30 5.14
CA LEU A 45 -8.50 -16.57 4.55
C LEU A 45 -9.74 -17.15 5.23
N ALA A 46 -9.77 -17.14 6.57
CA ALA A 46 -10.89 -17.64 7.35
C ALA A 46 -12.18 -16.82 7.11
N CYS A 47 -12.08 -15.58 6.62
CA CYS A 47 -13.22 -14.72 6.31
C CYS A 47 -13.55 -14.64 4.81
N ASP A 48 -12.84 -15.37 3.95
CA ASP A 48 -13.03 -15.30 2.51
C ASP A 48 -14.28 -16.09 2.07
N ASN A 49 -15.32 -15.36 1.66
CA ASN A 49 -16.60 -15.95 1.31
C ASN A 49 -16.52 -16.90 0.10
N ASN A 50 -15.53 -16.72 -0.80
CA ASN A 50 -15.32 -17.64 -1.91
C ASN A 50 -14.82 -19.00 -1.42
N LEU A 51 -13.93 -19.03 -0.43
CA LEU A 51 -13.49 -20.27 0.21
C LEU A 51 -14.67 -20.96 0.91
N TRP A 52 -15.48 -20.21 1.66
CA TRP A 52 -16.67 -20.77 2.32
C TRP A 52 -17.69 -21.33 1.32
N LYS A 53 -17.92 -20.64 0.20
CA LYS A 53 -18.79 -21.14 -0.86
C LYS A 53 -18.27 -22.44 -1.48
N ILE A 54 -16.95 -22.58 -1.65
CA ILE A 54 -16.32 -23.80 -2.17
C ILE A 54 -16.45 -24.95 -1.17
N VAL A 55 -16.20 -24.70 0.12
CA VAL A 55 -16.15 -25.76 1.15
C VAL A 55 -17.55 -26.19 1.62
N PHE A 56 -18.48 -25.24 1.76
CA PHE A 56 -19.79 -25.48 2.40
C PHE A 56 -20.98 -25.23 1.48
N GLY A 57 -20.76 -24.75 0.25
CA GLY A 57 -21.84 -24.47 -0.71
C GLY A 57 -22.71 -23.24 -0.37
N THR A 58 -22.41 -22.55 0.73
CA THR A 58 -23.19 -21.40 1.23
C THR A 58 -22.35 -20.13 1.33
N THR A 59 -22.98 -18.98 1.12
CA THR A 59 -22.36 -17.67 1.34
C THR A 59 -22.90 -17.05 2.62
N PHE A 60 -22.00 -16.45 3.40
CA PHE A 60 -22.38 -15.71 4.61
C PHE A 60 -22.12 -14.23 4.39
N ILE A 61 -23.19 -13.44 4.31
CA ILE A 61 -23.11 -12.00 4.04
C ILE A 61 -22.25 -11.28 5.11
N TRP A 62 -22.34 -11.69 6.37
CA TRP A 62 -21.56 -11.13 7.47
C TRP A 62 -20.05 -11.31 7.30
N LEU A 63 -19.59 -12.38 6.64
CA LEU A 63 -18.17 -12.58 6.34
C LEU A 63 -17.63 -11.53 5.38
N ASN A 64 -18.44 -11.06 4.42
CA ASN A 64 -18.03 -9.97 3.53
C ASN A 64 -17.77 -8.67 4.31
N PHE A 65 -18.62 -8.36 5.30
CA PHE A 65 -18.42 -7.18 6.15
C PHE A 65 -17.12 -7.29 6.96
N ILE A 66 -16.84 -8.47 7.52
CA ILE A 66 -15.59 -8.73 8.25
C ILE A 66 -14.39 -8.63 7.31
N GLN A 67 -14.48 -9.19 6.10
CA GLN A 67 -13.41 -9.14 5.11
C GLN A 67 -13.11 -7.71 4.65
N ILE A 68 -14.15 -6.89 4.42
CA ILE A 68 -13.98 -5.45 4.12
C ILE A 68 -13.32 -4.74 5.30
N PHE A 69 -13.78 -4.98 6.53
CA PHE A 69 -13.19 -4.39 7.72
C PHE A 69 -11.71 -4.76 7.88
N LEU A 70 -11.38 -6.05 7.73
CA LEU A 70 -10.00 -6.54 7.73
C LEU A 70 -9.17 -5.89 6.62
N PHE A 71 -9.73 -5.73 5.43
CA PHE A 71 -9.05 -5.08 4.32
C PHE A 71 -8.72 -3.61 4.61
N LEU A 72 -9.60 -2.89 5.29
CA LEU A 72 -9.36 -1.50 5.70
C LEU A 72 -8.38 -1.39 6.88
N TYR A 73 -8.41 -2.38 7.77
CA TYR A 73 -7.65 -2.38 9.03
C TYR A 73 -6.22 -2.89 8.85
N MET A 74 -6.01 -3.89 7.99
CA MET A 74 -4.70 -4.52 7.77
C MET A 74 -3.59 -3.55 7.35
N PRO A 75 -3.80 -2.64 6.39
CA PRO A 75 -2.80 -1.63 6.01
C PRO A 75 -2.19 -0.91 7.20
N PHE A 76 -3.04 -0.38 8.08
CA PHE A 76 -2.62 0.34 9.28
C PHE A 76 -1.82 -0.56 10.22
N VAL A 77 -2.34 -1.76 10.47
CA VAL A 77 -1.70 -2.71 11.38
C VAL A 77 -0.33 -3.13 10.85
N PHE A 78 -0.20 -3.44 9.55
CA PHE A 78 1.08 -3.80 8.94
C PHE A 78 2.08 -2.67 9.05
N VAL A 79 1.67 -1.43 8.76
CA VAL A 79 2.51 -0.25 8.93
C VAL A 79 2.93 -0.09 10.40
N LEU A 80 2.01 -0.22 11.35
CA LEU A 80 2.28 -0.09 12.78
C LEU A 80 3.27 -1.16 13.29
N VAL A 81 3.13 -2.40 12.84
CA VAL A 81 4.03 -3.50 13.20
C VAL A 81 5.38 -3.36 12.50
N LEU A 82 5.44 -2.82 11.29
CA LEU A 82 6.70 -2.62 10.58
C LEU A 82 7.48 -1.42 11.10
N ARG A 83 6.80 -0.35 11.54
CA ARG A 83 7.41 0.88 12.04
C ARG A 83 8.43 0.61 13.15
N PRO A 84 9.66 1.15 13.09
CA PRO A 84 10.63 1.04 14.17
C PRO A 84 10.04 1.55 15.49
N SER A 85 10.17 0.76 16.56
CA SER A 85 9.67 1.11 17.88
C SER A 85 10.49 0.37 18.93
N THR A 86 10.74 1.02 20.06
CA THR A 86 11.41 0.42 21.22
C THR A 86 10.47 -0.47 22.02
N LYS A 87 9.14 -0.31 21.86
CA LYS A 87 8.14 -1.12 22.55
C LYS A 87 8.02 -2.52 21.95
N ARG A 88 7.76 -3.51 22.80
CA ARG A 88 7.47 -4.89 22.37
C ARG A 88 6.16 -4.94 21.58
N LYS A 89 6.25 -5.35 20.31
CA LYS A 89 5.11 -5.47 19.40
C LYS A 89 4.30 -6.73 19.70
N SER A 90 3.21 -6.56 20.44
CA SER A 90 2.22 -7.60 20.76
C SER A 90 0.82 -7.09 20.41
N PHE A 91 -0.24 -7.89 20.58
CA PHE A 91 -1.60 -7.37 20.42
C PHE A 91 -1.90 -6.20 21.36
N GLY A 92 -1.32 -6.18 22.58
CA GLY A 92 -1.44 -5.02 23.47
C GLY A 92 -0.82 -3.74 22.91
N TYR A 93 0.20 -3.85 22.05
CA TYR A 93 0.78 -2.70 21.34
C TYR A 93 -0.22 -2.03 20.40
N LEU A 94 -1.20 -2.76 19.87
CA LEU A 94 -2.25 -2.17 19.02
C LEU A 94 -3.20 -1.28 19.82
N LEU A 95 -3.48 -1.63 21.08
CA LEU A 95 -4.39 -0.89 21.96
C LEU A 95 -3.86 0.50 22.31
N ASP A 96 -2.54 0.66 22.41
CA ASP A 96 -1.88 1.97 22.58
C ASP A 96 -2.22 2.94 21.43
N TYR A 97 -2.58 2.41 20.25
CA TYR A 97 -2.90 3.17 19.04
C TYR A 97 -4.39 3.14 18.68
N LYS A 98 -5.28 2.79 19.62
CA LYS A 98 -6.73 2.68 19.36
C LYS A 98 -7.35 3.95 18.77
N TRP A 99 -6.90 5.13 19.19
CA TRP A 99 -7.40 6.39 18.64
C TRP A 99 -6.92 6.62 17.21
N HIS A 100 -5.64 6.36 16.94
CA HIS A 100 -5.12 6.40 15.57
C HIS A 100 -5.86 5.43 14.65
N MET A 101 -6.20 4.23 15.17
CA MET A 101 -6.99 3.23 14.45
C MET A 101 -8.41 3.70 14.17
N LEU A 102 -9.09 4.31 15.15
CA LEU A 102 -10.45 4.79 14.97
C LEU A 102 -10.52 5.87 13.88
N PHE A 103 -9.58 6.83 13.90
CA PHE A 103 -9.47 7.83 12.84
C PHE A 103 -9.01 7.22 11.51
N TRP A 104 -8.17 6.19 11.55
CA TRP A 104 -7.76 5.47 10.35
C TRP A 104 -8.97 4.90 9.62
N LEU A 105 -9.94 4.30 10.29
CA LEU A 105 -11.11 3.69 9.65
C LEU A 105 -11.99 4.70 8.87
N ILE A 106 -11.94 5.98 9.23
CA ILE A 106 -12.69 7.06 8.54
C ILE A 106 -12.03 7.43 7.21
N ILE A 107 -10.72 7.23 7.09
CA ILE A 107 -9.89 7.73 5.99
C ILE A 107 -10.05 6.92 4.69
N PRO A 108 -10.16 5.58 4.72
CA PRO A 108 -10.51 4.79 3.55
C PRO A 108 -11.81 5.22 2.90
N ILE A 109 -12.79 5.76 3.64
CA ILE A 109 -14.02 6.31 3.04
C ILE A 109 -13.66 7.45 2.08
N PHE A 110 -12.79 8.37 2.49
CA PHE A 110 -12.30 9.46 1.63
C PHE A 110 -11.49 8.95 0.43
N PHE A 111 -10.64 7.93 0.62
CA PHE A 111 -9.88 7.33 -0.48
C PHE A 111 -10.77 6.53 -1.44
N ILE A 112 -11.82 5.86 -0.96
CA ILE A 112 -12.83 5.19 -1.79
C ILE A 112 -13.54 6.23 -2.65
N PHE A 113 -13.95 7.38 -2.08
CA PHE A 113 -14.50 8.49 -2.86
C PHE A 113 -13.51 8.98 -3.92
N TYR A 114 -12.24 9.20 -3.57
CA TYR A 114 -11.22 9.63 -4.52
C TYR A 114 -11.01 8.64 -5.68
N ILE A 115 -10.92 7.34 -5.38
CA ILE A 115 -10.83 6.24 -6.35
C ILE A 115 -12.08 6.25 -7.25
N TYR A 116 -13.28 6.31 -6.66
CA TYR A 116 -14.53 6.33 -7.40
C TYR A 116 -14.63 7.51 -8.37
N TYR A 117 -14.33 8.73 -7.91
CA TYR A 117 -14.31 9.91 -8.78
C TYR A 117 -13.18 9.88 -9.82
N GLY A 118 -12.03 9.27 -9.51
CA GLY A 118 -10.96 9.02 -10.47
C GLY A 118 -11.39 8.11 -11.61
N VAL A 119 -12.14 7.02 -11.31
CA VAL A 119 -12.72 6.14 -12.34
C VAL A 119 -13.69 6.91 -13.23
N ILE A 120 -14.54 7.75 -12.64
CA ILE A 120 -15.49 8.60 -13.37
C ILE A 120 -14.72 9.52 -14.33
N ILE A 121 -13.73 10.27 -13.84
CA ILE A 121 -12.96 11.20 -14.69
C ILE A 121 -12.32 10.45 -15.86
N ILE A 122 -11.66 9.31 -15.62
CA ILE A 122 -11.04 8.53 -16.70
C ILE A 122 -12.08 7.98 -17.67
N ARG A 123 -13.19 7.44 -17.18
CA ARG A 123 -14.25 6.87 -18.01
C ARG A 123 -14.90 7.91 -18.93
N TYR A 124 -15.02 9.16 -18.48
CA TYR A 124 -15.66 10.22 -19.27
C TYR A 124 -14.68 11.02 -20.13
N PHE A 125 -13.45 11.28 -19.67
CA PHE A 125 -12.49 12.11 -20.41
C PHE A 125 -11.56 11.34 -21.34
N MET A 126 -11.21 10.10 -21.01
CA MET A 126 -10.23 9.36 -21.83
C MET A 126 -10.75 8.82 -23.17
N PRO A 127 -12.05 8.47 -23.34
CA PRO A 127 -12.59 8.17 -24.66
C PRO A 127 -12.57 9.38 -25.60
N ILE A 128 -12.59 10.60 -25.06
CA ILE A 128 -12.54 11.86 -25.83
C ILE A 128 -11.12 12.13 -26.35
N LEU A 129 -10.09 11.76 -25.59
CA LEU A 129 -8.69 12.01 -25.94
C LEU A 129 -8.02 10.87 -26.73
N PHE A 130 -8.45 9.63 -26.51
CA PHE A 130 -7.84 8.46 -27.12
C PHE A 130 -8.94 7.60 -27.74
N ASN A 131 -9.07 7.71 -29.06
CA ASN A 131 -10.07 7.05 -29.90
C ASN A 131 -9.77 5.53 -30.03
N PHE A 132 -9.73 4.80 -28.91
CA PHE A 132 -9.28 3.40 -28.85
C PHE A 132 -10.23 2.49 -28.06
N SER A 133 -10.50 1.33 -28.64
CA SER A 133 -11.29 0.22 -28.10
C SER A 133 -10.58 -0.60 -27.00
N ILE A 134 -9.70 0.01 -26.19
CA ILE A 134 -8.76 -0.72 -25.33
C ILE A 134 -9.05 -0.49 -23.84
N THR A 135 -10.05 -1.17 -23.32
CA THR A 135 -10.43 -1.22 -21.89
C THR A 135 -9.23 -1.54 -20.98
N GLN A 136 -8.27 -2.32 -21.47
CA GLN A 136 -7.06 -2.71 -20.72
C GLN A 136 -6.08 -1.56 -20.54
N VAL A 137 -5.91 -0.67 -21.54
CA VAL A 137 -5.01 0.49 -21.44
C VAL A 137 -5.58 1.48 -20.43
N TYR A 138 -6.89 1.71 -20.44
CA TYR A 138 -7.53 2.57 -19.43
C TYR A 138 -7.34 2.04 -18.01
N LEU A 139 -7.46 0.73 -17.81
CA LEU A 139 -7.30 0.11 -16.49
C LEU A 139 -5.84 0.20 -15.98
N VAL A 140 -4.86 0.04 -16.88
CA VAL A 140 -3.43 0.24 -16.58
C VAL A 140 -3.14 1.71 -16.23
N VAL A 141 -3.61 2.66 -17.05
CA VAL A 141 -3.41 4.09 -16.80
C VAL A 141 -4.07 4.51 -15.49
N TYR A 142 -5.29 4.03 -15.22
CA TYR A 142 -6.01 4.25 -13.97
C TYR A 142 -5.23 3.71 -12.76
N ALA A 143 -4.73 2.47 -12.85
CA ALA A 143 -3.94 1.87 -11.78
C ALA A 143 -2.65 2.65 -11.50
N LEU A 144 -1.93 3.05 -12.55
CA LEU A 144 -0.63 3.74 -12.44
C LEU A 144 -0.76 5.19 -11.96
N LEU A 145 -1.77 5.92 -12.42
CA LEU A 145 -1.92 7.35 -12.12
C LEU A 145 -2.70 7.63 -10.82
N PHE A 146 -3.61 6.73 -10.42
CA PHE A 146 -4.52 6.99 -9.31
C PHE A 146 -4.38 5.97 -8.18
N VAL A 147 -4.50 4.67 -8.48
CA VAL A 147 -4.56 3.64 -7.44
C VAL A 147 -3.23 3.49 -6.71
N LEU A 148 -2.13 3.30 -7.44
CA LEU A 148 -0.83 3.04 -6.83
C LEU A 148 -0.27 4.29 -6.10
N PRO A 149 -0.34 5.51 -6.67
CA PRO A 149 0.02 6.72 -5.94
C PRO A 149 -0.79 6.91 -4.67
N ALA A 150 -2.11 6.68 -4.71
CA ALA A 150 -2.95 6.76 -3.53
C ALA A 150 -2.51 5.77 -2.44
N LYS A 151 -2.15 4.53 -2.82
CA LYS A 151 -1.65 3.53 -1.87
C LYS A 151 -0.30 3.89 -1.24
N ILE A 152 0.60 4.53 -1.98
CA ILE A 152 1.84 5.07 -1.39
C ILE A 152 1.53 6.14 -0.35
N VAL A 153 0.70 7.11 -0.76
CA VAL A 153 0.33 8.24 0.09
C VAL A 153 -0.38 7.73 1.34
N GLU A 154 -1.24 6.72 1.22
CA GLU A 154 -1.90 6.04 2.34
C GLU A 154 -0.87 5.46 3.34
N ILE A 155 0.17 4.75 2.87
CA ILE A 155 1.20 4.17 3.74
C ILE A 155 2.03 5.26 4.44
N PHE A 156 2.47 6.30 3.72
CA PHE A 156 3.19 7.40 4.36
C PHE A 156 2.32 8.20 5.31
N PHE A 157 1.06 8.41 4.94
CA PHE A 157 0.09 9.04 5.80
C PHE A 157 -0.06 8.25 7.11
N ALA A 158 -0.19 6.92 7.04
CA ALA A 158 -0.22 6.04 8.21
C ALA A 158 1.02 6.25 9.09
N LEU A 159 2.22 6.28 8.51
CA LEU A 159 3.47 6.46 9.24
C LEU A 159 3.53 7.83 9.95
N PHE A 160 3.28 8.93 9.23
CA PHE A 160 3.25 10.26 9.82
C PHE A 160 2.12 10.43 10.85
N TRP A 161 0.98 9.77 10.64
CA TRP A 161 -0.13 9.75 11.58
C TRP A 161 0.24 9.03 12.88
N LEU A 162 0.86 7.86 12.78
CA LEU A 162 1.37 7.09 13.92
C LEU A 162 2.46 7.82 14.73
N ASP A 163 3.23 8.70 14.07
CA ASP A 163 4.21 9.59 14.71
C ASP A 163 3.58 10.85 15.33
N SER A 164 2.28 11.09 15.10
CA SER A 164 1.58 12.28 15.55
C SER A 164 0.84 12.08 16.88
N ARG A 165 0.39 13.19 17.49
CA ARG A 165 -0.41 13.20 18.72
C ARG A 165 -1.88 12.77 18.54
N SER A 166 -2.26 12.23 17.38
CA SER A 166 -3.63 11.72 17.10
C SER A 166 -4.76 12.76 17.18
N ASN A 167 -4.46 14.04 16.95
CA ASN A 167 -5.46 15.12 16.92
C ASN A 167 -5.91 15.42 15.49
N PHE A 168 -7.12 15.95 15.31
CA PHE A 168 -7.69 16.26 13.99
C PHE A 168 -6.79 17.14 13.10
N LYS A 169 -6.18 18.19 13.68
CA LYS A 169 -5.22 19.06 12.96
C LYS A 169 -4.02 18.29 12.41
N GLN A 170 -3.59 17.24 13.10
CA GLN A 170 -2.47 16.41 12.68
C GLN A 170 -2.83 15.50 11.51
N ILE A 171 -4.11 15.21 11.25
CA ILE A 171 -4.53 14.43 10.07
C ILE A 171 -4.10 15.16 8.80
N PHE A 172 -4.48 16.42 8.65
CA PHE A 172 -4.11 17.22 7.47
C PHE A 172 -2.61 17.45 7.37
N LEU A 173 -1.94 17.66 8.50
CA LEU A 173 -0.49 17.81 8.53
C LEU A 173 0.22 16.53 8.06
N SER A 174 -0.22 15.37 8.54
CA SER A 174 0.31 14.06 8.14
C SER A 174 0.01 13.77 6.67
N LEU A 175 -1.17 14.15 6.17
CA LEU A 175 -1.51 14.02 4.76
C LEU A 175 -0.61 14.89 3.88
N TRP A 176 -0.40 16.14 4.28
CA TRP A 176 0.49 17.06 3.58
C TRP A 176 1.93 16.55 3.54
N ARG A 177 2.43 16.01 4.66
CA ARG A 177 3.76 15.39 4.74
C ARG A 177 3.87 14.15 3.86
N ALA A 178 2.83 13.31 3.82
CA ALA A 178 2.76 12.15 2.95
C ALA A 178 2.81 12.54 1.47
N ILE A 179 2.06 13.58 1.07
CA ILE A 179 2.08 14.13 -0.30
C ILE A 179 3.47 14.69 -0.62
N LYS A 180 4.07 15.49 0.26
CA LYS A 180 5.46 15.97 0.10
C LYS A 180 6.40 14.78 -0.12
N MET A 181 6.33 13.76 0.74
CA MET A 181 7.19 12.58 0.63
C MET A 181 6.99 11.80 -0.67
N PHE A 182 5.76 11.74 -1.18
CA PHE A 182 5.46 11.18 -2.49
C PHE A 182 6.12 11.99 -3.62
N VAL A 183 5.89 13.30 -3.67
CA VAL A 183 6.37 14.19 -4.73
C VAL A 183 7.91 14.26 -4.80
N PHE A 184 8.58 14.36 -3.64
CA PHE A 184 10.04 14.48 -3.57
C PHE A 184 10.80 13.18 -3.88
N ASN A 185 10.11 12.06 -4.02
CA ASN A 185 10.69 10.74 -4.31
C ASN A 185 9.98 10.01 -5.47
N LEU A 186 9.20 10.74 -6.27
CA LEU A 186 8.41 10.21 -7.38
C LEU A 186 9.18 9.27 -8.32
N PRO A 187 10.45 9.55 -8.71
CA PRO A 187 11.19 8.66 -9.60
C PRO A 187 11.40 7.25 -9.04
N ILE A 188 11.66 7.11 -7.73
CA ILE A 188 11.81 5.79 -7.10
C ILE A 188 10.49 5.03 -7.15
N TYR A 189 9.40 5.70 -6.81
CA TYR A 189 8.09 5.05 -6.79
C TYR A 189 7.69 4.59 -8.19
N PHE A 190 8.02 5.37 -9.23
CA PHE A 190 7.81 4.94 -10.61
C PHE A 190 8.55 3.63 -10.90
N ILE A 191 9.83 3.53 -10.55
CA ILE A 191 10.63 2.31 -10.77
C ILE A 191 10.08 1.13 -9.96
N PHE A 192 9.77 1.32 -8.67
CA PHE A 192 9.29 0.25 -7.78
C PHE A 192 7.83 -0.14 -8.00
N LEU A 193 7.02 0.70 -8.63
CA LEU A 193 5.61 0.41 -8.91
C LEU A 193 5.40 -0.08 -10.33
N VAL A 194 5.91 0.67 -11.31
CA VAL A 194 5.60 0.42 -12.72
C VAL A 194 6.27 -0.85 -13.18
N ILE A 195 7.54 -1.09 -12.81
CA ILE A 195 8.26 -2.28 -13.27
C ILE A 195 7.64 -3.57 -12.72
N PRO A 196 7.41 -3.72 -11.40
CA PRO A 196 6.77 -4.94 -10.88
C PRO A 196 5.32 -5.10 -11.33
N TYR A 197 4.57 -4.00 -11.49
CA TYR A 197 3.21 -4.06 -12.01
C TYR A 197 3.16 -4.53 -13.46
N LEU A 198 4.02 -4.01 -14.35
CA LEU A 198 4.11 -4.47 -15.73
C LEU A 198 4.55 -5.94 -15.80
N PHE A 199 5.49 -6.34 -14.95
CA PHE A 199 5.91 -7.73 -14.83
C PHE A 199 4.75 -8.62 -14.35
N PHE A 200 4.02 -8.20 -13.32
CA PHE A 200 2.83 -8.91 -12.83
C PHE A 200 1.77 -9.05 -13.92
N MET A 201 1.44 -7.98 -14.65
CA MET A 201 0.48 -8.02 -15.75
C MET A 201 0.91 -8.98 -16.87
N PHE A 202 2.21 -9.07 -17.17
CA PHE A 202 2.74 -10.06 -18.09
C PHE A 202 2.49 -11.50 -17.61
N PHE A 203 2.80 -11.80 -16.34
CA PHE A 203 2.53 -13.12 -15.75
C PHE A 203 1.04 -13.43 -15.66
N VAL A 204 0.22 -12.45 -15.29
CA VAL A 204 -1.23 -12.59 -15.22
C VAL A 204 -1.78 -12.99 -16.58
N ASN A 205 -1.41 -12.29 -17.65
CA ASN A 205 -1.86 -12.62 -19.00
C ASN A 205 -1.35 -13.99 -19.46
N TYR A 206 -0.11 -14.35 -19.12
CA TYR A 206 0.46 -15.66 -19.43
C TYR A 206 -0.24 -16.81 -18.68
N TYR A 207 -0.55 -16.63 -17.40
CA TYR A 207 -1.21 -17.66 -16.58
C TYR A 207 -2.73 -17.73 -16.78
N LEU A 208 -3.39 -16.61 -17.12
CA LEU A 208 -4.79 -16.58 -17.56
C LEU A 208 -5.02 -17.50 -18.76
N TYR A 209 -4.02 -17.63 -19.63
CA TYR A 209 -4.04 -18.54 -20.76
C TYR A 209 -3.92 -20.03 -20.35
N LEU A 210 -3.36 -20.34 -19.18
CA LEU A 210 -2.97 -21.69 -18.77
C LEU A 210 -3.88 -22.36 -17.73
N ILE A 211 -4.45 -21.62 -16.75
CA ILE A 211 -5.01 -22.23 -15.51
C ILE A 211 -6.54 -22.10 -15.35
N GLY A 212 -7.23 -21.31 -16.18
CA GLY A 212 -8.69 -21.23 -16.13
C GLY A 212 -9.27 -20.70 -14.80
N ALA A 213 -10.49 -21.15 -14.44
CA ALA A 213 -11.42 -20.49 -13.49
C ALA A 213 -10.96 -20.34 -12.02
N TYR A 214 -9.90 -21.00 -11.56
CA TYR A 214 -9.41 -20.91 -10.16
C TYR A 214 -8.50 -19.69 -9.90
N TRP A 215 -8.20 -18.92 -10.95
CA TRP A 215 -7.34 -17.76 -10.97
C TRP A 215 -7.63 -16.66 -9.92
N PRO A 216 -8.90 -16.29 -9.61
CA PRO A 216 -9.18 -15.14 -8.73
C PRO A 216 -8.59 -15.29 -7.32
N ILE A 217 -8.60 -16.50 -6.78
CA ILE A 217 -8.12 -16.82 -5.43
C ILE A 217 -6.59 -16.65 -5.35
N PHE A 218 -5.87 -17.20 -6.32
CA PHE A 218 -4.40 -17.09 -6.39
C PHE A 218 -3.94 -15.64 -6.60
N ILE A 219 -4.64 -14.86 -7.42
CA ILE A 219 -4.35 -13.43 -7.59
C ILE A 219 -4.45 -12.70 -6.25
N THR A 220 -5.55 -12.88 -5.51
CA THR A 220 -5.79 -12.13 -4.28
C THR A 220 -4.67 -12.36 -3.26
N TYR A 221 -4.18 -13.60 -3.12
CA TYR A 221 -3.10 -13.90 -2.19
C TYR A 221 -1.73 -13.46 -2.69
N TYR A 222 -1.46 -13.56 -3.99
CA TYR A 222 -0.26 -12.98 -4.58
C TYR A 222 -0.21 -11.47 -4.34
N LEU A 223 -1.31 -10.76 -4.59
CA LEU A 223 -1.41 -9.32 -4.37
C LEU A 223 -1.23 -8.96 -2.89
N LEU A 224 -1.76 -9.77 -1.96
CA LEU A 224 -1.54 -9.57 -0.53
C LEU A 224 -0.05 -9.70 -0.15
N LEU A 225 0.64 -10.71 -0.70
CA LEU A 225 2.07 -10.91 -0.45
C LEU A 225 2.92 -9.77 -1.04
N VAL A 226 2.61 -9.35 -2.27
CA VAL A 226 3.24 -8.18 -2.89
C VAL A 226 2.98 -6.93 -2.06
N TYR A 227 1.77 -6.75 -1.55
CA TYR A 227 1.42 -5.63 -0.69
C TYR A 227 2.24 -5.61 0.62
N ILE A 228 2.47 -6.77 1.25
CA ILE A 228 3.30 -6.86 2.46
C ILE A 228 4.76 -6.48 2.14
N LEU A 229 5.32 -7.04 1.08
CA LEU A 229 6.68 -6.72 0.61
C LEU A 229 6.83 -5.22 0.34
N TYR A 230 5.84 -4.67 -0.36
CA TYR A 230 5.77 -3.27 -0.72
C TYR A 230 5.70 -2.36 0.51
N THR A 231 4.86 -2.70 1.49
CA THR A 231 4.75 -1.95 2.75
C THR A 231 6.07 -1.99 3.53
N CYS A 232 6.73 -3.16 3.61
CA CYS A 232 8.04 -3.27 4.26
C CYS A 232 9.08 -2.36 3.62
N PHE A 233 9.14 -2.36 2.29
CA PHE A 233 10.03 -1.49 1.52
C PHE A 233 9.77 -0.02 1.84
N LEU A 234 8.51 0.43 1.77
CA LEU A 234 8.14 1.82 2.01
C LEU A 234 8.41 2.28 3.44
N VAL A 235 8.21 1.42 4.45
CA VAL A 235 8.52 1.76 5.85
C VAL A 235 10.03 1.92 6.06
N ASN A 236 10.85 1.07 5.44
CA ASN A 236 12.31 1.19 5.50
C ASN A 236 12.79 2.46 4.79
N PHE A 237 12.23 2.70 3.60
CA PHE A 237 12.49 3.90 2.82
C PHE A 237 12.11 5.18 3.57
N TYR A 238 10.94 5.17 4.21
CA TYR A 238 10.46 6.23 5.10
C TYR A 238 11.43 6.53 6.22
N THR A 239 11.81 5.49 6.96
CA THR A 239 12.72 5.62 8.11
C THR A 239 14.02 6.27 7.67
N LYS A 240 14.62 5.79 6.57
CA LYS A 240 15.85 6.38 6.03
C LYS A 240 15.67 7.86 5.64
N ASN A 241 14.64 8.17 4.88
CA ASN A 241 14.42 9.53 4.38
C ASN A 241 14.10 10.55 5.47
N ILE A 242 13.42 10.15 6.53
CA ILE A 242 13.21 11.04 7.68
C ILE A 242 14.54 11.35 8.37
N HIS A 243 15.43 10.38 8.51
CA HIS A 243 16.76 10.62 9.06
C HIS A 243 17.61 11.51 8.14
N ASP A 244 17.61 11.25 6.85
CA ASP A 244 18.48 11.95 5.89
C ASP A 244 17.96 13.35 5.50
N LYS A 245 16.63 13.53 5.47
CA LYS A 245 15.96 14.73 4.91
C LYS A 245 14.86 15.29 5.81
N PHE A 246 15.07 15.24 7.13
CA PHE A 246 14.10 15.72 8.13
C PHE A 246 13.55 17.13 7.80
N SER A 247 14.41 18.07 7.44
CA SER A 247 14.03 19.45 7.13
C SER A 247 13.12 19.58 5.91
N VAL A 248 13.16 18.65 4.94
CA VAL A 248 12.30 18.71 3.75
C VAL A 248 10.85 18.39 4.10
N TYR A 249 10.65 17.46 5.04
CA TYR A 249 9.31 16.96 5.37
C TYR A 249 8.68 17.69 6.55
N PHE A 250 9.49 18.21 7.49
CA PHE A 250 8.99 18.80 8.73
C PHE A 250 9.07 20.33 8.77
N ARG A 251 9.85 20.97 7.89
CA ARG A 251 9.92 22.44 7.80
C ARG A 251 8.79 22.93 6.87
N ASN A 252 8.04 23.91 7.35
CA ASN A 252 6.93 24.54 6.63
C ASN A 252 7.48 25.52 5.59
#